data_AF-A0A8T3NBH5-F1
#
_entry.id   AF-A0A8T3NBH5-F1
#
_cell.length_a   1.000
_cell.length_b   1.000
_cell.length_c   1.000
_cell.angle_alpha   90.00
_cell.angle_beta   90.00
_cell.angle_gamma   90.00
#
_symmetry.space_group_name_H-M   'P 1'
#
loop_
_entity.id
_entity.type
_entity.pdbx_description
1 polymer ?
#
loop_
_entity_poly.entity_id
_entity_poly.type
_entity_poly.pdbx_seq_one_letter_code
_entity_poly.pdbx_strand_id
1 'polypeptide(L)'
;MDTVIELYCRDQIIRGELPNDRDRPLDLLNSTLQRVLLLQNASVLSLYHDGEPMAVGAARVQKEQILLAIPYDAPKTPGKFRGGWVDKKPVRVVVGVGPLTVTGTLHFGKWDESTLEMLGRDDDGRSFLPATEASITLLYRADWSIVRPTVLLSRAAIEYWSPLSTVSERSLNPEAVALEEFYRRFRPVGPSARATG
;
A
#
# COMPACT_ATOMS: atom_id res chain seq x y z
N MET A 1 10.62 18.03 11.62
CA MET A 1 11.82 17.32 11.11
C MET A 1 11.30 16.60 9.91
N ASP A 2 11.75 16.95 8.72
CA ASP A 2 11.08 16.49 7.50
C ASP A 2 11.26 14.97 7.35
N THR A 3 10.24 14.31 6.78
CA THR A 3 10.26 12.87 6.57
C THR A 3 10.35 12.62 5.08
N VAL A 4 11.35 11.85 4.66
CA VAL A 4 11.38 11.37 3.27
C VAL A 4 10.22 10.41 3.04
N ILE A 5 9.44 10.68 2.00
CA ILE A 5 8.28 9.88 1.61
C ILE A 5 8.31 9.61 0.11
N GLU A 6 7.89 8.41 -0.28
CA GLU A 6 7.57 8.06 -1.66
C GLU A 6 6.05 7.95 -1.80
N LEU A 7 5.50 8.66 -2.77
CA LEU A 7 4.08 8.63 -3.14
C LEU A 7 3.95 7.87 -4.45
N TYR A 8 3.13 6.83 -4.45
CA TYR A 8 2.80 6.07 -5.64
C TYR A 8 1.49 6.59 -6.18
N CYS A 9 1.54 7.16 -7.38
CA CYS A 9 0.40 7.62 -8.15
C CYS A 9 0.11 6.61 -9.28
N ARG A 10 -0.86 6.92 -10.15
CA ARG A 10 -1.30 6.02 -11.23
C ARG A 10 -0.18 5.60 -12.19
N ASP A 11 0.73 6.50 -12.48
CA ASP A 11 1.73 6.38 -13.55
C ASP A 11 3.15 6.74 -13.12
N GLN A 12 3.30 7.29 -11.92
CA GLN A 12 4.55 7.84 -11.44
C GLN A 12 4.74 7.60 -9.94
N ILE A 13 6.00 7.57 -9.55
CA ILE A 13 6.47 7.59 -8.17
C ILE A 13 7.05 8.97 -7.93
N ILE A 14 6.58 9.65 -6.88
CA ILE A 14 7.08 10.96 -6.47
C ILE A 14 7.77 10.79 -5.13
N ARG A 15 9.07 11.04 -5.07
CA ARG A 15 9.86 10.97 -3.83
C ARG A 15 10.28 12.37 -3.41
N GLY A 16 10.15 12.69 -2.13
CA GLY A 16 10.65 13.96 -1.60
C GLY A 16 10.55 14.05 -0.09
N GLU A 17 10.89 15.20 0.44
CA GLU A 17 10.80 15.53 1.85
C GLU A 17 9.42 16.11 2.15
N LEU A 18 8.69 15.47 3.06
CA LEU A 18 7.41 15.96 3.57
C LEU A 18 7.65 16.77 4.84
N PRO A 19 7.41 18.09 4.82
CA PRO A 19 7.47 18.90 6.01
C PRO A 19 6.47 18.39 7.03
N ASN A 20 6.97 18.01 8.19
CA ASN A 20 6.13 17.62 9.31
C ASN A 20 6.57 18.39 10.55
N ASP A 21 5.66 19.21 11.07
CA ASP A 21 5.84 19.94 12.33
C ASP A 21 5.65 18.99 13.52
N ARG A 22 6.37 17.85 13.50
CA ARG A 22 6.29 16.72 14.45
C ARG A 22 5.07 15.81 14.28
N ASP A 23 4.23 16.06 13.28
CA ASP A 23 3.14 15.16 12.92
C ASP A 23 3.66 13.90 12.22
N ARG A 24 2.99 12.76 12.42
CA ARG A 24 3.33 11.54 11.68
C ARG A 24 2.84 11.69 10.23
N PRO A 25 3.54 11.10 9.24
CA PRO A 25 3.07 11.11 7.84
C PRO A 25 1.62 10.64 7.68
N LEU A 26 1.20 9.64 8.46
CA LEU A 26 -0.18 9.14 8.48
C LEU A 26 -1.19 10.21 8.94
N ASP A 27 -0.83 11.03 9.92
CA ASP A 27 -1.69 12.10 10.44
C ASP A 27 -1.81 13.22 9.38
N LEU A 28 -0.72 13.57 8.70
CA LEU A 28 -0.72 14.54 7.60
C LEU A 28 -1.54 14.06 6.40
N LEU A 29 -1.41 12.80 6.01
CA LEU A 29 -2.19 12.19 4.93
C LEU A 29 -3.69 12.17 5.24
N ASN A 30 -4.06 11.85 6.48
CA ASN A 30 -5.46 11.84 6.93
C ASN A 30 -6.02 13.21 7.32
N SER A 31 -5.21 14.27 7.32
CA SER A 31 -5.69 15.62 7.64
C SER A 31 -6.72 16.10 6.61
N THR A 32 -7.93 16.42 7.06
CA THR A 32 -8.99 17.00 6.22
C THR A 32 -8.75 18.47 5.88
N LEU A 33 -7.84 19.13 6.60
CA LEU A 33 -7.49 20.54 6.40
C LEU A 33 -6.63 20.78 5.15
N GLN A 34 -5.91 19.75 4.70
CA GLN A 34 -4.99 19.83 3.58
C GLN A 34 -5.38 18.80 2.53
N ARG A 35 -5.77 19.22 1.32
CA ARG A 35 -6.04 18.31 0.18
C ARG A 35 -4.81 18.03 -0.67
N VAL A 36 -3.79 18.88 -0.54
CA VAL A 36 -2.56 18.83 -1.32
C VAL A 36 -1.38 18.67 -0.38
N LEU A 37 -0.47 17.76 -0.70
CA LEU A 37 0.84 17.65 -0.06
C LEU A 37 1.86 18.44 -0.87
N LEU A 38 2.73 19.15 -0.17
CA LEU A 38 3.91 19.79 -0.76
C LEU A 38 5.14 18.98 -0.34
N LEU A 39 5.80 18.37 -1.31
CA LEU A 39 7.10 17.72 -1.12
C LEU A 39 8.21 18.66 -1.55
N GLN A 40 9.22 18.82 -0.70
CA GLN A 40 10.46 19.53 -1.01
C GLN A 40 11.53 18.54 -1.51
N ASN A 41 12.56 19.06 -2.16
CA ASN A 41 13.65 18.29 -2.76
C ASN A 41 13.14 17.06 -3.55
N ALA A 42 12.06 17.28 -4.31
CA ALA A 42 11.29 16.20 -4.91
C ALA A 42 11.90 15.71 -6.23
N SER A 43 11.70 14.42 -6.50
CA SER A 43 12.02 13.75 -7.76
C SER A 43 10.84 12.89 -8.22
N VAL A 44 10.74 12.69 -9.54
CA VAL A 44 9.65 11.93 -10.18
C VAL A 44 10.25 10.83 -11.04
N LEU A 45 9.66 9.64 -10.97
CA LEU A 45 10.02 8.48 -11.77
C LEU A 45 8.77 7.85 -12.37
N SER A 46 8.85 7.31 -13.59
CA SER A 46 7.74 6.54 -14.18
C SER A 46 7.58 5.19 -13.48
N LEU A 47 6.34 4.77 -13.24
CA LEU A 47 6.05 3.43 -12.72
C LEU A 47 6.20 2.34 -13.79
N TYR A 48 6.06 2.70 -15.08
CA TYR A 48 5.98 1.76 -16.20
C TYR A 48 7.25 1.66 -17.03
N HIS A 49 8.14 2.65 -16.95
CA HIS A 49 9.36 2.70 -17.72
C HIS A 49 10.58 2.85 -16.82
N ASP A 50 11.62 2.08 -17.11
CA ASP A 50 12.90 2.21 -16.41
C ASP A 50 13.59 3.49 -16.86
N GLY A 51 14.00 4.31 -15.90
CA GLY A 51 14.67 5.59 -16.16
C GLY A 51 15.26 6.17 -14.90
N GLU A 52 16.02 7.25 -15.05
CA GLU A 52 16.54 7.99 -13.91
C GLU A 52 15.47 8.90 -13.30
N PRO A 53 15.41 9.05 -11.97
CA PRO A 53 14.52 10.01 -11.34
C PRO A 53 14.82 11.44 -11.81
N MET A 54 13.79 12.14 -12.26
CA MET A 54 13.89 13.55 -12.66
C MET A 54 13.68 14.45 -11.43
N ALA A 55 14.69 15.24 -11.08
CA ALA A 55 14.56 16.23 -10.01
C ALA A 55 13.61 17.37 -10.43
N VAL A 56 12.65 17.71 -9.55
CA VAL A 56 11.64 18.76 -9.80
C VAL A 56 11.65 19.86 -8.74
N GLY A 57 12.51 19.75 -7.72
CA GLY A 57 12.64 20.73 -6.63
C GLY A 57 11.47 20.65 -5.66
N ALA A 58 10.27 21.07 -6.06
CA ALA A 58 9.06 20.97 -5.24
C ALA A 58 7.89 20.36 -6.01
N ALA A 59 7.19 19.41 -5.41
CA ALA A 59 6.04 18.74 -6.00
C ALA A 59 4.78 18.98 -5.16
N ARG A 60 3.70 19.44 -5.80
CA ARG A 60 2.36 19.54 -5.21
C ARG A 60 1.54 18.34 -5.67
N VAL A 61 1.12 17.50 -4.73
CA VAL A 61 0.42 16.25 -5.02
C VAL A 61 -0.95 16.27 -4.35
N GLN A 62 -2.01 16.09 -5.15
CA GLN A 62 -3.37 15.93 -4.63
C GLN A 62 -3.48 14.59 -3.91
N LYS A 63 -4.01 14.57 -2.69
CA LYS A 63 -4.12 13.34 -1.89
C LYS A 63 -4.96 12.27 -2.58
N GLU A 64 -5.96 12.69 -3.34
CA GLU A 64 -6.87 11.84 -4.10
C GLU A 64 -6.16 11.09 -5.26
N GLN A 65 -4.99 11.56 -5.69
CA GLN A 65 -4.19 10.91 -6.73
C GLN A 65 -3.21 9.86 -6.19
N ILE A 66 -3.04 9.81 -4.87
CA ILE A 66 -2.09 8.91 -4.20
C ILE A 66 -2.78 7.56 -4.02
N LEU A 67 -2.18 6.51 -4.57
CA LEU A 67 -2.61 5.12 -4.38
C LEU A 67 -2.08 4.56 -3.07
N LEU A 68 -0.78 4.77 -2.83
CA LEU A 68 -0.13 4.43 -1.56
C LEU A 68 1.06 5.37 -1.29
N ALA A 69 1.49 5.42 -0.03
CA ALA A 69 2.66 6.18 0.39
C ALA A 69 3.60 5.33 1.27
N ILE A 70 4.90 5.56 1.13
CA ILE A 70 5.96 4.84 1.85
C ILE A 70 6.83 5.86 2.59
N PRO A 71 6.67 6.02 3.91
CA PRO A 71 7.56 6.86 4.70
C PRO A 71 8.88 6.14 5.01
N TYR A 72 10.01 6.79 4.77
CA TYR A 72 11.35 6.24 5.01
C TYR A 72 11.87 6.59 6.42
N ASP A 73 11.58 7.79 6.90
CA ASP A 73 12.11 8.30 8.18
C ASP A 73 11.04 8.37 9.28
N ALA A 74 9.90 7.69 9.12
CA ALA A 74 8.92 7.63 10.20
C ALA A 74 9.59 6.98 11.42
N PRO A 75 9.59 7.64 12.60
CA PRO A 75 10.23 7.08 13.77
C PRO A 75 9.67 5.69 14.05
N LYS A 76 10.56 4.71 14.20
CA LYS A 76 10.25 3.31 14.62
C LYS A 76 9.59 3.23 16.00
N THR A 77 9.36 4.35 16.65
CA THR A 77 8.81 4.42 17.99
C THR A 77 7.35 3.98 17.94
N PRO A 78 6.95 2.89 18.61
CA PRO A 78 5.55 2.65 18.89
C PRO A 78 5.07 3.88 19.66
N GLY A 79 4.22 4.70 19.03
CA GLY A 79 3.78 5.96 19.61
C GLY A 79 3.30 5.71 21.04
N LYS A 80 3.82 6.48 22.00
CA LYS A 80 3.37 6.46 23.39
C LYS A 80 1.84 6.43 23.40
N PHE A 81 1.31 5.38 24.02
CA PHE A 81 -0.09 5.04 24.15
C PHE A 81 -0.95 6.30 24.36
N ARG A 82 -1.77 6.65 23.35
CA ARG A 82 -2.94 7.51 23.58
C ARG A 82 -3.95 6.68 24.39
N GLY A 83 -4.55 7.30 25.41
CA GLY A 83 -5.50 6.66 26.32
C GLY A 83 -6.64 5.97 25.57
N GLY A 84 -6.97 4.76 26.02
CA GLY A 84 -7.91 3.84 25.36
C GLY A 84 -7.15 2.70 24.68
N TRP A 85 -6.91 1.61 25.42
CA TRP A 85 -6.32 0.39 24.87
C TRP A 85 -7.39 -0.28 23.98
N VAL A 86 -7.44 0.11 22.71
CA VAL A 86 -8.25 -0.59 21.71
C VAL A 86 -7.43 -1.78 21.26
N ASP A 87 -7.79 -2.96 21.75
CA ASP A 87 -7.26 -4.22 21.22
C ASP A 87 -7.40 -4.22 19.70
N LYS A 88 -6.29 -4.41 18.99
CA LYS A 88 -6.30 -4.53 17.53
C LYS A 88 -6.05 -5.97 17.11
N LYS A 89 -6.94 -6.52 16.27
CA LYS A 89 -6.76 -7.80 15.60
C LYS A 89 -5.93 -7.61 14.34
N PRO A 90 -4.76 -8.25 14.22
CA PRO A 90 -4.01 -8.26 12.96
C PRO A 90 -4.70 -9.17 11.95
N VAL A 91 -4.82 -8.71 10.71
CA VAL A 91 -5.33 -9.51 9.59
C VAL A 91 -4.38 -9.36 8.42
N ARG A 92 -3.85 -10.48 7.94
CA ARG A 92 -3.05 -10.52 6.72
C ARG A 92 -3.99 -10.40 5.53
N VAL A 93 -3.70 -9.48 4.62
CA VAL A 93 -4.53 -9.18 3.45
C VAL A 93 -3.69 -9.04 2.20
N VAL A 94 -4.32 -9.28 1.06
CA VAL A 94 -3.91 -8.79 -0.26
C VAL A 94 -4.87 -7.67 -0.65
N VAL A 95 -4.34 -6.55 -1.12
CA VAL A 95 -5.12 -5.37 -1.52
C VAL A 95 -4.68 -4.93 -2.91
N GLY A 96 -5.63 -4.77 -3.83
CA GLY A 96 -5.38 -4.14 -5.13
C GLY A 96 -5.55 -2.63 -5.05
N VAL A 97 -4.55 -1.88 -5.49
CA VAL A 97 -4.58 -0.41 -5.58
C VAL A 97 -4.00 0.04 -6.92
N GLY A 98 -4.88 0.33 -7.90
CA GLY A 98 -4.47 0.62 -9.26
C GLY A 98 -3.62 -0.51 -9.86
N PRO A 99 -2.44 -0.21 -10.45
CA PRO A 99 -1.59 -1.25 -11.05
C PRO A 99 -0.80 -2.07 -10.01
N LEU A 100 -0.98 -1.79 -8.71
CA LEU A 100 -0.19 -2.37 -7.61
C LEU A 100 -1.01 -3.40 -6.84
N THR A 101 -0.34 -4.45 -6.41
CA THR A 101 -0.87 -5.39 -5.41
C THR A 101 -0.05 -5.26 -4.14
N VAL A 102 -0.71 -5.06 -3.00
CA VAL A 102 -0.07 -4.93 -1.69
C VAL A 102 -0.47 -6.10 -0.80
N THR A 103 0.50 -6.90 -0.40
CA THR A 103 0.31 -7.96 0.59
C THR A 103 0.89 -7.52 1.92
N GLY A 104 0.10 -7.45 2.99
CA GLY A 104 0.57 -6.98 4.28
C GLY A 104 -0.40 -7.26 5.42
N THR A 105 -0.10 -6.75 6.61
CA THR A 105 -0.93 -6.90 7.81
C THR A 105 -1.61 -5.57 8.15
N LEU A 106 -2.94 -5.58 8.15
CA LEU A 106 -3.79 -4.48 8.63
C LEU A 106 -4.25 -4.76 10.07
N HIS A 107 -4.44 -3.71 10.86
CA HIS A 107 -4.78 -3.82 12.28
C HIS A 107 -6.13 -3.16 12.58
N PHE A 108 -7.12 -3.96 12.95
CA PHE A 108 -8.53 -3.57 13.12
C PHE A 108 -8.97 -3.63 14.59
N GLY A 109 -9.93 -2.81 15.03
CA GLY A 109 -10.43 -2.85 16.42
C GLY A 109 -11.19 -4.16 16.74
N LYS A 110 -11.04 -4.69 17.96
CA LYS A 110 -11.56 -6.00 18.41
C LYS A 110 -13.09 -6.16 18.43
N TRP A 111 -13.87 -5.07 18.45
CA TRP A 111 -15.32 -5.12 18.65
C TRP A 111 -16.17 -5.01 17.37
N ASP A 112 -15.55 -4.98 16.20
CA ASP A 112 -16.28 -4.94 14.93
C ASP A 112 -16.17 -6.29 14.24
N GLU A 113 -17.18 -7.15 14.36
CA GLU A 113 -17.29 -8.35 13.52
C GLU A 113 -17.48 -7.98 12.02
N SER A 114 -17.77 -6.70 11.74
CA SER A 114 -17.89 -6.03 10.43
C SER A 114 -16.57 -5.50 9.82
N THR A 115 -15.41 -5.66 10.48
CA THR A 115 -14.22 -4.80 10.23
C THR A 115 -13.54 -4.92 8.87
N LEU A 116 -13.67 -6.04 8.17
CA LEU A 116 -13.08 -6.16 6.83
C LEU A 116 -13.95 -5.48 5.77
N GLU A 117 -15.28 -5.55 5.89
CA GLU A 117 -16.20 -4.78 5.04
C GLU A 117 -15.98 -3.27 5.20
N MET A 118 -15.53 -2.84 6.39
CA MET A 118 -15.19 -1.45 6.65
C MET A 118 -13.97 -0.98 5.85
N LEU A 119 -13.12 -1.83 5.26
CA LEU A 119 -12.05 -1.36 4.37
C LEU A 119 -12.60 -0.44 3.26
N GLY A 120 -13.81 -0.75 2.77
CA GLY A 120 -14.52 0.05 1.77
C GLY A 120 -15.47 1.12 2.32
N ARG A 121 -15.68 1.23 3.65
CA ARG A 121 -16.61 2.21 4.25
C ARG A 121 -15.85 3.30 5.00
N ASP A 122 -16.02 4.56 4.63
CA ASP A 122 -15.32 5.73 5.22
C ASP A 122 -15.81 6.11 6.64
N ASP A 123 -16.28 5.14 7.44
CA ASP A 123 -17.01 5.40 8.69
C ASP A 123 -16.13 5.98 9.81
N ASP A 124 -14.81 5.83 9.73
CA ASP A 124 -13.84 6.42 10.68
C ASP A 124 -13.16 7.70 10.16
N GLY A 125 -13.53 8.17 8.96
CA GLY A 125 -13.02 9.39 8.32
C GLY A 125 -11.54 9.37 7.95
N ARG A 126 -10.89 8.19 7.95
CA ARG A 126 -9.48 8.04 7.57
C ARG A 126 -9.36 7.70 6.10
N SER A 127 -8.73 8.58 5.32
CA SER A 127 -8.44 8.33 3.89
C SER A 127 -7.29 7.35 3.66
N PHE A 128 -6.38 7.17 4.61
CA PHE A 128 -5.21 6.29 4.52
C PHE A 128 -5.12 5.29 5.68
N LEU A 129 -4.84 4.03 5.33
CA LEU A 129 -4.69 2.91 6.27
C LEU A 129 -3.25 2.38 6.30
N PRO A 130 -2.67 2.16 7.49
CA PRO A 130 -1.34 1.57 7.59
C PRO A 130 -1.39 0.05 7.39
N ALA A 131 -0.67 -0.43 6.38
CA ALA A 131 -0.30 -1.83 6.19
C ALA A 131 1.14 -2.06 6.65
N THR A 132 1.34 -3.06 7.51
CA THR A 132 2.67 -3.42 8.04
C THR A 132 3.20 -4.67 7.37
N GLU A 133 4.53 -4.85 7.37
CA GLU A 133 5.20 -6.00 6.72
C GLU A 133 4.76 -6.18 5.26
N ALA A 134 4.67 -5.04 4.56
CA ALA A 134 4.02 -4.94 3.28
C ALA A 134 5.00 -5.31 2.15
N SER A 135 4.53 -6.15 1.24
CA SER A 135 5.15 -6.41 -0.06
C SER A 135 4.28 -5.78 -1.13
N ILE A 136 4.87 -4.94 -1.97
CA ILE A 136 4.21 -4.29 -3.10
C ILE A 136 4.75 -4.92 -4.38
N THR A 137 3.87 -5.34 -5.27
CA THR A 137 4.20 -5.84 -6.61
C THR A 137 3.45 -5.04 -7.67
N LEU A 138 4.01 -4.96 -8.88
CA LEU A 138 3.36 -4.33 -10.02
C LEU A 138 2.73 -5.40 -10.91
N LEU A 139 1.44 -5.28 -11.21
CA LEU A 139 0.68 -6.31 -11.95
C LEU A 139 1.28 -6.63 -13.33
N TYR A 140 1.86 -5.62 -13.99
CA TYR A 140 2.41 -5.75 -15.35
C TYR A 140 3.92 -6.05 -15.38
N ARG A 141 4.59 -6.08 -14.22
CA ARG A 141 6.04 -6.37 -14.10
C ARG A 141 6.29 -7.33 -12.93
N ALA A 142 6.28 -8.63 -13.22
CA ALA A 142 6.40 -9.68 -12.21
C ALA A 142 7.76 -9.72 -11.50
N ASP A 143 8.80 -9.14 -12.11
CA ASP A 143 10.14 -8.99 -11.55
C ASP A 143 10.26 -7.80 -10.59
N TRP A 144 9.31 -6.86 -10.63
CA TRP A 144 9.32 -5.69 -9.77
C TRP A 144 8.56 -5.97 -8.48
N SER A 145 9.28 -5.91 -7.36
CA SER A 145 8.70 -5.97 -6.02
C SER A 145 9.51 -5.17 -5.02
N ILE A 146 8.83 -4.62 -4.03
CA ILE A 146 9.45 -3.93 -2.90
C ILE A 146 8.83 -4.39 -1.60
N VAL A 147 9.68 -4.61 -0.59
CA VAL A 147 9.25 -4.93 0.77
C VAL A 147 9.51 -3.73 1.66
N ARG A 148 8.50 -3.34 2.45
CA ARG A 148 8.58 -2.18 3.36
C ARG A 148 7.95 -2.50 4.71
N PRO A 149 8.52 -2.01 5.82
CA PRO A 149 7.95 -2.21 7.14
C PRO A 149 6.53 -1.64 7.26
N THR A 150 6.28 -0.49 6.64
CA THR A 150 5.01 0.21 6.65
C THR A 150 4.71 0.82 5.29
N VAL A 151 3.49 0.64 4.83
CA VAL A 151 2.90 1.27 3.65
C VAL A 151 1.57 1.89 4.06
N LEU A 152 1.27 3.09 3.58
CA LEU A 152 0.02 3.80 3.85
C LEU A 152 -0.85 3.70 2.60
N LEU A 153 -1.90 2.89 2.66
CA LEU A 153 -2.81 2.62 1.54
C LEU A 153 -3.92 3.67 1.50
N SER A 154 -4.15 4.28 0.34
CA SER A 154 -5.33 5.11 0.12
C SER A 154 -6.56 4.22 0.01
N ARG A 155 -7.56 4.44 0.87
CA ARG A 155 -8.80 3.64 0.85
C ARG A 155 -9.61 3.86 -0.41
N ALA A 156 -9.65 5.10 -0.88
CA ALA A 156 -10.33 5.46 -2.12
C ALA A 156 -9.71 4.78 -3.34
N ALA A 157 -8.46 4.32 -3.24
CA ALA A 157 -7.76 3.59 -4.29
C ALA A 157 -7.91 2.06 -4.17
N ILE A 158 -8.53 1.54 -3.12
CA ILE A 158 -8.71 0.09 -2.94
C ILE A 158 -9.77 -0.41 -3.92
N GLU A 159 -9.35 -1.22 -4.88
CA GLU A 159 -10.23 -1.82 -5.88
C GLU A 159 -10.76 -3.18 -5.41
N TYR A 160 -9.93 -3.94 -4.71
CA TYR A 160 -10.30 -5.19 -4.07
C TYR A 160 -9.41 -5.45 -2.86
N TRP A 161 -9.89 -6.32 -1.98
CA TRP A 161 -9.08 -6.88 -0.91
C TRP A 161 -9.50 -8.33 -0.65
N SER A 162 -8.57 -9.13 -0.15
CA SER A 162 -8.80 -10.52 0.23
C SER A 162 -8.04 -10.83 1.51
N PRO A 163 -8.68 -11.36 2.55
CA PRO A 163 -7.97 -11.83 3.72
C PRO A 163 -7.19 -13.07 3.32
N LEU A 164 -5.89 -13.06 3.57
CA LEU A 164 -5.10 -14.29 3.54
C LEU A 164 -5.46 -15.06 4.79
N SER A 165 -6.39 -16.02 4.65
CA SER A 165 -6.64 -16.98 5.70
C SER A 165 -5.29 -17.56 6.13
N THR A 166 -4.97 -17.49 7.42
CA THR A 166 -4.14 -18.54 8.01
C THR A 166 -4.85 -19.82 7.64
N VAL A 167 -4.24 -20.65 6.79
CA VAL A 167 -4.79 -21.93 6.39
C VAL A 167 -5.02 -22.74 7.66
N SER A 168 -6.21 -22.59 8.25
CA SER A 168 -6.78 -23.58 9.14
C SER A 168 -7.43 -24.56 8.19
N GLU A 169 -6.79 -25.70 8.03
CA GLU A 169 -7.30 -26.90 7.37
C GLU A 169 -8.81 -27.05 7.59
N ARG A 170 -9.62 -26.67 6.60
CA ARG A 170 -10.99 -27.17 6.45
C ARG A 170 -11.55 -26.77 5.09
N SER A 171 -11.79 -27.82 4.31
CA SER A 171 -12.54 -27.86 3.04
C SER A 171 -12.03 -26.95 1.92
N LEU A 172 -11.20 -27.52 1.05
CA LEU A 172 -11.07 -27.05 -0.34
C LEU A 172 -12.47 -27.05 -0.98
N ASN A 173 -13.04 -25.86 -1.18
CA ASN A 173 -14.20 -25.69 -2.05
C ASN A 173 -13.78 -26.12 -3.47
N PRO A 174 -14.49 -27.05 -4.13
CA PRO A 174 -14.22 -27.46 -5.51
C PRO A 174 -14.11 -26.28 -6.50
N GLU A 175 -14.84 -25.19 -6.25
CA GLU A 175 -14.78 -23.98 -7.08
C GLU A 175 -13.46 -23.22 -6.91
N ALA A 176 -12.86 -23.23 -5.72
CA ALA A 176 -11.57 -22.59 -5.47
C ALA A 176 -10.44 -23.34 -6.20
N VAL A 177 -10.54 -24.66 -6.29
CA VAL A 177 -9.61 -25.51 -7.06
C VAL A 177 -9.76 -25.23 -8.56
N ALA A 178 -11.00 -25.12 -9.06
CA ALA A 178 -11.28 -24.81 -10.46
C ALA A 178 -10.78 -23.41 -10.87
N LEU A 179 -10.90 -22.41 -9.98
CA LEU A 179 -10.39 -21.07 -10.21
C LEU A 179 -8.85 -21.04 -10.20
N GLU A 180 -8.21 -21.81 -9.31
CA GLU A 180 -6.74 -21.94 -9.29
C GLU A 180 -6.22 -22.62 -10.56
N GLU A 181 -6.91 -23.65 -11.07
CA GLU A 181 -6.63 -24.27 -12.36
C GLU A 181 -6.81 -23.31 -13.54
N PHE A 182 -7.86 -22.48 -13.50
CA PHE A 182 -8.07 -21.42 -14.49
C PHE A 182 -6.87 -20.46 -14.51
N TYR A 183 -6.45 -19.91 -13.36
CA TYR A 183 -5.30 -18.99 -13.32
C TYR A 183 -3.97 -19.66 -13.69
N ARG A 184 -3.76 -20.94 -13.36
CA ARG A 184 -2.58 -21.68 -13.84
C ARG A 184 -2.57 -21.83 -15.35
N ARG A 185 -3.74 -22.06 -15.97
CA ARG A 185 -3.89 -22.23 -17.41
C ARG A 185 -3.64 -20.94 -18.20
N PHE A 186 -3.88 -19.78 -17.59
CA PHE A 186 -3.64 -18.47 -18.18
C PHE A 186 -2.32 -17.82 -17.75
N ARG A 187 -1.42 -18.54 -17.07
CA ARG A 187 -0.03 -18.05 -16.93
C ARG A 187 0.59 -17.96 -18.33
N PRO A 188 0.99 -16.77 -18.80
CA PRO A 188 1.78 -16.70 -20.00
C PRO A 188 3.08 -17.46 -19.75
N VAL A 189 3.31 -18.50 -20.56
CA VAL A 189 4.61 -19.19 -20.61
C VAL A 189 5.58 -18.14 -21.14
N GLY A 190 6.32 -17.49 -20.24
CA GLY A 190 7.44 -16.65 -20.63
C GLY A 190 8.39 -17.47 -21.50
N PRO A 191 9.01 -16.87 -22.55
CA PRO A 191 9.85 -17.61 -23.47
C PRO A 191 10.96 -18.34 -22.70
N SER A 192 10.98 -19.67 -22.86
CA SER A 192 12.02 -20.55 -22.34
C SER A 192 13.37 -20.10 -22.88
N ALA A 193 14.14 -19.38 -22.08
CA ALA A 193 15.55 -19.14 -22.33
C ALA A 193 16.34 -20.42 -22.10
N ARG A 194 16.65 -21.14 -23.19
CA ARG A 194 17.79 -22.06 -23.35
C ARG A 194 18.06 -22.19 -24.86
N ALA A 195 19.27 -22.23 -25.37
CA ALA A 195 20.60 -21.98 -24.82
C ALA A 195 21.52 -21.79 -26.03
N THR A 196 22.53 -20.94 -25.88
CA THR A 196 23.74 -20.95 -26.70
C THR A 196 24.41 -22.32 -26.65
N GLY A 197 24.91 -22.77 -27.79
CA GLY A 197 25.64 -24.01 -28.02
C GLY A 197 25.80 -24.24 -29.51
#